data_AF-A0A9D5MHL4-F1
#
_entry.id   AF-A0A9D5MHL4-F1
#
_cell.length_a   1.000
_cell.length_b   1.000
_cell.length_c   1.000
_cell.angle_alpha   90.00
_cell.angle_beta   90.00
_cell.angle_gamma   90.00
#
_symmetry.space_group_name_H-M   'P 1'
#
loop_
_entity.id
_entity.type
_entity.pdbx_description
1 polymer ?
#
loop_
_entity_poly.entity_id
_entity_poly.type
_entity_poly.pdbx_seq_one_letter_code
_entity_poly.pdbx_strand_id
1 'polypeptide(L)' 'MLARWEREGRLIGVVTQNIDGLHQKAGSVNVQEIHGTTWRNHCTRCDAAYGVDFIFDSIGRVLTEADRRL' A
#
# COMPACT_ATOMS: atom_id res chain seq x y z
N MET A 1 14.12 1.32 16.67
CA MET A 1 13.13 1.33 15.59
C MET A 1 13.86 1.36 14.25
N LEU A 2 13.45 0.56 13.25
CA LEU A 2 14.20 0.33 12.00
C LEU A 2 14.52 1.64 11.25
N ALA A 3 13.54 2.55 11.14
CA ALA A 3 13.71 3.89 10.58
C ALA A 3 14.87 4.70 11.20
N ARG A 4 15.14 4.52 12.50
CA ARG A 4 16.27 5.18 13.17
C ARG A 4 17.60 4.58 12.72
N TRP A 5 17.69 3.26 12.63
CA TRP A 5 18.92 2.59 12.20
C TRP A 5 19.22 2.87 10.73
N GLU A 6 18.19 3.01 9.89
CA GLU A 6 18.34 3.45 8.51
C GLU A 6 18.93 4.86 8.43
N ARG A 7 18.38 5.83 9.18
CA ARG A 7 18.93 7.20 9.26
C ARG A 7 20.35 7.26 9.85
N GLU A 8 20.69 6.35 10.74
CA GLU A 8 22.04 6.23 11.32
C GLU A 8 23.02 5.47 10.39
N GLY A 9 22.58 5.00 9.21
CA GLY A 9 23.42 4.24 8.28
C GLY A 9 23.75 2.81 8.73
N ARG A 10 23.06 2.30 9.76
CA ARG A 10 23.25 0.95 10.31
C ARG A 10 22.40 -0.11 9.61
N LEU A 11 21.43 0.35 8.81
CA LEU A 11 20.52 -0.47 8.03
C LEU A 11 20.40 0.15 6.65
N ILE A 12 20.53 -0.65 5.59
CA ILE A 12 20.42 -0.15 4.21
C ILE A 12 18.98 -0.16 3.70
N GLY A 13 18.08 -0.94 4.31
CA GLY A 13 16.67 -1.06 3.95
C GLY A 13 15.97 -2.18 4.69
N VAL A 14 14.66 -2.33 4.46
CA VAL A 14 13.78 -3.33 5.08
C VAL A 14 13.12 -4.16 3.98
N VAL A 15 13.30 -5.47 3.99
CA VAL A 15 12.49 -6.41 3.19
C VAL A 15 11.40 -6.98 4.08
N THR A 16 10.14 -6.85 3.69
CA THR A 16 8.99 -7.26 4.53
C THR A 16 7.95 -8.03 3.74
N GLN A 17 7.31 -8.97 4.41
CA GLN A 17 6.14 -9.71 3.92
C GLN A 17 4.83 -9.01 4.26
N ASN A 18 4.88 -7.97 5.10
CA ASN A 18 3.69 -7.21 5.48
C ASN A 18 3.24 -6.33 4.31
N ILE A 19 1.93 -6.13 4.23
CA ILE A 19 1.27 -5.36 3.15
C ILE A 19 0.60 -4.08 3.66
N ASP A 20 0.74 -3.79 4.97
CA ASP A 20 0.01 -2.74 5.70
C ASP A 20 0.62 -1.32 5.54
N GLY A 21 1.85 -1.22 5.04
CA GLY A 21 2.57 0.06 4.90
C GLY A 21 3.07 0.66 6.24
N LEU A 22 3.06 -0.09 7.34
CA LEU A 22 3.41 0.44 8.66
C LEU A 22 4.90 0.79 8.78
N HIS A 23 5.79 0.16 8.01
CA HIS A 23 7.22 0.51 8.01
C HIS A 23 7.45 1.94 7.49
N GLN A 24 6.72 2.32 6.44
CA GLN A 24 6.74 3.64 5.83
C GLN A 24 6.07 4.66 6.75
N LYS A 25 4.91 4.31 7.34
CA LYS A 25 4.26 5.15 8.36
C LYS A 25 5.15 5.38 9.60
N ALA A 26 5.98 4.41 9.96
CA ALA A 26 6.97 4.51 11.02
C ALA A 26 8.27 5.25 10.59
N GLY A 27 8.36 5.69 9.34
CA GLY A 27 9.44 6.53 8.82
C GLY A 27 10.63 5.78 8.20
N SER A 28 10.50 4.48 7.92
CA SER A 28 11.50 3.77 7.10
C SER A 28 11.29 4.14 5.64
N VAL A 29 12.36 4.40 4.89
CA VAL A 29 12.27 4.95 3.54
C VAL A 29 12.51 3.86 2.49
N ASN A 30 13.56 3.07 2.65
CA ASN A 30 13.91 1.98 1.75
C ASN A 30 13.23 0.68 2.19
N VAL A 31 11.96 0.51 1.81
CA VAL A 31 11.14 -0.66 2.16
C VAL A 31 10.73 -1.43 0.90
N GLN A 32 11.00 -2.74 0.91
CA GLN A 32 10.60 -3.67 -0.14
C GLN A 32 9.51 -4.61 0.36
N GLU A 33 8.28 -4.38 -0.10
CA GLU A 33 7.10 -5.17 0.25
C GLU A 33 6.93 -6.32 -0.76
N ILE A 34 7.41 -7.50 -0.42
CA ILE A 34 7.52 -8.61 -1.39
C ILE A 34 6.18 -9.27 -1.73
N HIS A 35 5.15 -9.00 -0.94
CA HIS A 35 3.77 -9.43 -1.18
C HIS A 35 2.86 -8.32 -1.74
N GLY A 36 3.43 -7.16 -2.09
CA GLY A 36 2.66 -6.00 -2.53
C GLY A 36 2.14 -5.15 -1.36
N THR A 37 1.12 -4.33 -1.62
CA THR A 37 0.60 -3.34 -0.66
C THR A 37 -0.91 -3.21 -0.77
N THR A 38 -1.60 -2.95 0.34
CA THR A 38 -3.05 -2.67 0.35
C THR A 38 -3.40 -1.24 -0.08
N TRP A 39 -2.41 -0.35 -0.16
CA TRP A 39 -2.61 1.06 -0.51
C TRP A 39 -2.84 1.33 -2.00
N ARG A 40 -2.49 0.37 -2.86
CA ARG A 40 -2.63 0.46 -4.32
C ARG A 40 -3.48 -0.69 -4.81
N ASN A 41 -4.67 -0.38 -5.32
CA ASN A 41 -5.64 -1.36 -5.77
C ASN A 41 -5.93 -1.14 -7.25
N HIS A 42 -6.21 -2.21 -7.99
CA HIS A 42 -6.58 -2.13 -9.40
C HIS A 42 -7.70 -3.13 -9.72
N CYS A 43 -8.55 -2.78 -10.68
CA CYS A 43 -9.59 -3.68 -11.16
C CYS A 43 -8.97 -4.82 -11.99
N THR A 44 -9.22 -6.07 -11.62
CA THR A 44 -8.70 -7.24 -12.35
C THR A 44 -9.28 -7.43 -13.75
N ARG A 45 -10.35 -6.70 -14.11
CA ARG A 45 -10.98 -6.75 -15.45
C ARG A 45 -10.45 -5.67 -16.40
N CYS A 46 -10.22 -4.45 -15.91
CA CYS A 46 -9.88 -3.30 -16.76
C CYS A 46 -8.68 -2.48 -16.30
N ASP A 47 -7.98 -2.92 -15.26
CA ASP A 47 -6.75 -2.31 -14.72
C ASP A 47 -6.87 -0.87 -14.21
N ALA A 48 -8.10 -0.36 -14.06
CA ALA A 48 -8.35 0.95 -13.46
C ALA A 48 -7.81 0.97 -12.02
N ALA A 49 -7.03 1.99 -11.67
CA ALA A 49 -6.44 2.17 -10.36
C ALA A 49 -7.43 2.81 -9.39
N TYR A 50 -7.45 2.31 -8.15
CA TYR A 50 -8.30 2.82 -7.07
C TYR A 50 -7.47 3.09 -5.82
N GLY A 51 -7.66 4.27 -5.24
CA GLY A 51 -7.09 4.62 -3.94
C GLY A 51 -7.73 3.83 -2.81
N VAL A 52 -7.02 3.73 -1.68
CA VAL A 52 -7.50 2.96 -0.52
C VAL A 52 -8.79 3.52 0.07
N ASP A 53 -8.99 4.85 0.04
CA ASP A 53 -10.19 5.50 0.55
C ASP A 53 -11.44 5.04 -0.20
N PHE A 54 -11.36 4.99 -1.54
CA PHE A 54 -12.44 4.45 -2.37
C PHE A 54 -12.77 3.00 -2.00
N ILE A 55 -11.76 2.17 -1.76
CA ILE A 55 -11.96 0.76 -1.37
C ILE A 55 -12.66 0.66 -0.01
N PHE A 56 -12.25 1.45 0.97
CA PHE A 56 -12.88 1.48 2.30
C PHE A 56 -14.33 1.98 2.24
N ASP A 57 -14.59 3.05 1.48
CA ASP A 57 -15.93 3.60 1.28
C ASP A 57 -16.86 2.66 0.51
N SER A 58 -16.29 1.69 -0.21
CA SER A 58 -17.02 0.69 -1.00
C SER A 58 -17.37 -0.58 -0.21
N ILE A 59 -16.95 -0.70 1.05
CA ILE A 59 -17.22 -1.91 1.85
C ILE A 59 -18.73 -2.15 1.95
N GLY A 60 -19.16 -3.38 1.61
CA GLY A 60 -20.57 -3.78 1.61
C GLY A 60 -21.36 -3.32 0.38
N ARG A 61 -20.71 -2.71 -0.62
CA ARG A 61 -21.34 -2.29 -1.88
C ARG A 61 -20.90 -3.17 -3.04
N VAL A 62 -21.81 -3.37 -3.99
CA VAL A 62 -21.49 -3.94 -5.31
C VAL A 62 -21.15 -2.77 -6.24
N LEU A 63 -19.92 -2.76 -6.77
CA LEU A 63 -19.48 -1.76 -7.73
C LEU A 63 -19.92 -2.11 -9.15
N THR A 64 -20.31 -1.09 -9.91
CA THR A 64 -20.83 -1.19 -11.28
C THR A 64 -19.94 -0.42 -12.25
N GLU A 65 -20.25 -0.49 -13.54
CA GLU A 65 -19.51 0.27 -14.56
C GLU A 65 -19.66 1.79 -14.39
N ALA A 66 -20.68 2.27 -13.69
CA ALA A 66 -20.83 3.68 -13.35
C ALA A 66 -19.77 4.17 -12.34
N ASP A 67 -19.25 3.27 -11.50
CA ASP A 67 -18.26 3.58 -10.47
C ASP A 67 -16.81 3.60 -11.00
N ARG A 68 -16.61 3.38 -12.32
CA ARG A 68 -15.28 3.37 -12.97
C ARG A 68 -14.61 4.75 -13.16
N ARG A 69 -15.28 5.85 -12.81
CA ARG A 69 -14.85 7.22 -13.16
C ARG A 69 -14.57 8.15 -11.97
N LEU A 70 -14.34 7.61 -10.79
CA LEU A 70 -13.69 8.32 -9.68
C LEU A 70 -12.24 7.86 -9.57
#